data_AF-A0A7C1MGM0-F1
#
_entry.id   AF-A0A7C1MGM0-F1
#
_cell.length_a   1.000
_cell.length_b   1.000
_cell.length_c   1.000
_cell.angle_alpha   90.00
_cell.angle_beta   90.00
_cell.angle_gamma   90.00
#
_symmetry.space_group_name_H-M   'P 1'
#
loop_
_entity.id
_entity.type
_entity.pdbx_description
1 polymer ?
#
loop_
_entity_poly.entity_id
_entity_poly.type
_entity_poly.pdbx_seq_one_letter_code
_entity_poly.pdbx_strand_id
1 'polypeptide(L)'
;MYSRGFHLIEMVIVVIILGVLVGIAMPSYLRSQERTYTREAVVGLRLLRAAQMVYQSEFGNFYPGAGGEGNVADINTNLRLNLSENNWDYNITASAANSFTAVAGRQAGAFDACVYTVSDAIADPTPNASCP
;
A
#
# COMPACT_ATOMS: atom_id res chain seq x y z
N MET A 1 -52.13 -21.57 -17.49
CA MET A 1 -50.76 -21.22 -17.06
C MET A 1 -50.22 -20.19 -18.04
N TYR A 2 -50.27 -18.90 -17.69
CA TYR A 2 -49.68 -17.85 -18.53
C TYR A 2 -48.20 -17.70 -18.16
N SER A 3 -47.33 -18.22 -19.01
CA SER A 3 -45.90 -17.95 -18.96
C SER A 3 -45.72 -16.44 -19.10
N ARG A 4 -45.34 -15.76 -18.02
CA ARG A 4 -44.99 -14.33 -18.06
C ARG A 4 -43.76 -14.18 -18.93
N GLY A 5 -43.99 -13.81 -20.19
CA GLY A 5 -42.96 -13.50 -21.15
C GLY A 5 -42.26 -12.21 -20.76
N PHE A 6 -40.94 -12.30 -20.68
CA PHE A 6 -40.05 -11.18 -20.40
C PHE A 6 -40.01 -10.23 -21.61
N HIS A 7 -40.21 -8.93 -21.40
CA HIS A 7 -40.29 -7.98 -22.51
C HIS A 7 -38.88 -7.58 -22.98
N LEU A 8 -38.60 -7.65 -24.28
CA LEU A 8 -37.30 -7.26 -24.85
C LEU A 8 -36.97 -5.78 -24.57
N ILE A 9 -37.97 -4.91 -24.59
CA ILE A 9 -37.81 -3.48 -24.25
C ILE A 9 -37.40 -3.28 -22.78
N GLU A 10 -37.78 -4.20 -21.91
CA GLU A 10 -37.46 -4.17 -20.48
C GLU A 10 -35.95 -4.35 -20.26
N MET A 11 -35.32 -5.27 -21.00
CA MET A 11 -33.86 -5.39 -20.96
C MET A 11 -33.14 -4.22 -21.62
N VAL A 12 -33.68 -3.66 -22.71
CA VAL A 12 -33.05 -2.52 -23.40
C VAL A 12 -32.94 -1.31 -22.48
N ILE A 13 -34.00 -0.98 -21.75
CA ILE A 13 -33.98 0.15 -20.81
C ILE A 13 -33.03 -0.14 -19.63
N VAL A 14 -33.00 -1.38 -19.13
CA VAL A 14 -32.11 -1.78 -18.03
C VAL A 14 -30.64 -1.63 -18.42
N VAL A 15 -30.21 -2.12 -19.59
CA VAL A 15 -28.81 -1.98 -20.01
C VAL A 15 -28.42 -0.54 -20.29
N ILE A 16 -29.35 0.31 -20.77
CA ILE A 16 -29.10 1.75 -20.94
C ILE A 16 -28.85 2.43 -19.59
N ILE A 17 -29.70 2.16 -18.60
CA ILE A 17 -29.55 2.73 -17.25
C ILE A 17 -28.27 2.20 -16.59
N LEU A 18 -27.97 0.90 -16.71
CA LEU A 18 -26.72 0.32 -16.20
C LEU A 18 -25.49 0.95 -16.86
N GLY A 19 -25.53 1.24 -18.16
CA GLY A 19 -24.45 1.93 -18.86
C GLY A 19 -24.15 3.33 -18.28
N VAL A 20 -25.18 4.11 -17.99
CA VAL A 20 -25.04 5.44 -17.37
C VAL A 20 -24.49 5.34 -15.95
N LEU A 21 -24.99 4.41 -15.14
CA LEU A 21 -24.53 4.21 -13.76
C LEU A 21 -23.05 3.80 -13.71
N VAL A 22 -22.64 2.89 -14.58
CA VAL A 22 -21.25 2.42 -14.67
C VAL A 22 -20.30 3.57 -15.02
N GLY A 23 -20.69 4.44 -15.96
CA GLY A 23 -19.88 5.58 -16.39
C GLY A 23 -19.56 6.56 -15.25
N ILE A 24 -20.48 6.76 -14.31
CA ILE A 24 -20.27 7.65 -13.16
C ILE A 24 -19.56 6.92 -12.01
N ALA A 25 -19.93 5.66 -11.75
CA ALA A 25 -19.46 4.91 -10.60
C ALA A 25 -17.98 4.49 -10.72
N MET A 26 -17.55 3.96 -11.87
CA MET A 26 -16.18 3.45 -12.05
C MET A 26 -15.06 4.45 -11.72
N PRO A 27 -15.04 5.70 -12.24
CA PRO A 27 -13.95 6.64 -11.97
C PRO A 27 -13.90 7.10 -10.50
N SER A 28 -15.02 7.03 -9.78
CA SER A 28 -15.05 7.34 -8.34
C SER A 28 -14.51 6.18 -7.51
N TYR A 29 -14.82 4.95 -7.91
CA TYR A 29 -14.37 3.73 -7.25
C TYR A 29 -12.85 3.59 -7.30
N LEU A 30 -12.25 3.77 -8.48
CA LEU A 30 -10.79 3.68 -8.66
C LEU A 30 -10.05 4.69 -7.76
N ARG A 31 -10.53 5.94 -7.68
CA ARG A 31 -9.93 6.96 -6.80
C ARG A 31 -10.07 6.62 -5.31
N SER A 32 -11.19 6.02 -4.91
CA SER A 32 -11.38 5.57 -3.52
C SER A 32 -10.44 4.42 -3.18
N GLN A 33 -10.25 3.48 -4.11
CA GLN A 33 -9.38 2.33 -3.95
C GLN A 33 -7.92 2.79 -3.78
N GLU A 34 -7.45 3.72 -4.61
CA GLU A 34 -6.10 4.28 -4.50
C GLU A 34 -5.84 5.02 -3.20
N ARG A 35 -6.83 5.77 -2.69
CA ARG A 35 -6.72 6.39 -1.36
C ARG A 35 -6.57 5.36 -0.24
N THR A 36 -7.23 4.21 -0.36
CA THR A 36 -7.08 3.10 0.59
C THR A 36 -5.67 2.53 0.53
N TYR A 37 -5.13 2.30 -0.67
CA TYR A 37 -3.78 1.80 -0.83
C TYR A 37 -2.72 2.78 -0.31
N THR A 38 -2.86 4.08 -0.58
CA THR A 38 -1.96 5.10 0.01
C THR A 38 -1.97 5.05 1.54
N ARG A 39 -3.16 4.93 2.15
CA ARG A 39 -3.28 4.82 3.61
C ARG A 39 -2.64 3.55 4.14
N GLU A 40 -2.80 2.43 3.43
CA GLU A 40 -2.15 1.16 3.77
C GLU A 40 -0.62 1.31 3.83
N ALA A 41 0.00 1.91 2.80
CA ALA A 41 1.44 2.17 2.78
C ALA A 41 1.90 3.03 3.95
N VAL A 42 1.21 4.14 4.19
CA VAL A 42 1.57 5.09 5.27
C VAL A 42 1.45 4.43 6.64
N VAL A 43 0.40 3.64 6.88
CA VAL A 43 0.22 2.91 8.14
C VAL A 43 1.28 1.82 8.28
N GLY A 44 1.55 1.06 7.22
CA GLY A 44 2.59 0.03 7.21
C GLY A 44 3.98 0.59 7.54
N LEU A 45 4.37 1.70 6.91
CA LEU A 45 5.65 2.37 7.18
C LEU A 45 5.72 2.98 8.59
N ARG A 46 4.61 3.52 9.12
CA ARG A 46 4.57 4.00 10.51
C ARG A 46 4.72 2.86 11.51
N LEU A 47 4.08 1.73 11.26
CA LEU A 47 4.23 0.53 12.09
C LEU A 47 5.68 0.02 12.02
N LEU A 48 6.27 0.01 10.82
CA LEU A 48 7.66 -0.37 10.62
C LEU A 48 8.63 0.53 11.40
N ARG A 49 8.44 1.86 11.32
CA ARG A 49 9.21 2.82 12.12
C ARG A 49 9.04 2.59 13.63
N ALA A 50 7.81 2.36 14.09
CA ALA A 50 7.56 2.08 15.50
C ALA A 50 8.30 0.81 15.95
N ALA A 51 8.27 -0.25 15.14
CA ALA A 51 9.00 -1.48 15.42
C ALA A 51 10.52 -1.26 15.42
N GLN A 52 11.03 -0.40 14.53
CA GLN A 52 12.45 0.01 14.54
C GLN A 52 12.84 0.72 15.83
N MET A 53 12.00 1.62 16.35
CA MET A 53 12.25 2.29 17.63
C MET A 53 12.26 1.31 18.80
N VAL A 54 11.35 0.35 18.80
CA VAL A 54 11.33 -0.73 19.80
C VAL A 54 12.60 -1.58 19.69
N TYR A 55 12.98 -2.00 18.48
CA TYR A 55 14.18 -2.78 18.23
C TYR A 55 15.46 -2.04 18.69
N GLN A 56 15.55 -0.74 18.40
CA GLN A 56 16.64 0.10 18.88
C GLN A 56 16.68 0.17 20.41
N SER A 57 15.52 0.24 21.08
CA SER A 57 15.46 0.25 22.54
C SER A 57 15.90 -1.09 23.18
N GLU A 58 15.71 -2.20 22.46
CA GLU A 58 16.09 -3.54 22.93
C GLU A 58 17.58 -3.87 22.67
N PHE A 59 18.08 -3.56 21.48
CA PHE A 59 19.40 -4.00 21.00
C PHE A 59 20.44 -2.88 20.87
N GLY A 60 20.02 -1.61 21.02
CA GLY A 60 20.90 -0.44 20.91
C GLY A 60 21.20 0.02 19.48
N ASN A 61 20.74 -0.70 18.45
CA ASN A 61 20.96 -0.41 17.03
C ASN A 61 19.66 -0.59 16.25
N PHE A 62 19.54 -0.01 15.06
CA PHE A 62 18.42 -0.30 14.16
C PHE A 62 18.63 -1.59 13.38
N TYR A 63 17.53 -2.17 12.90
CA TYR A 63 17.55 -3.26 11.94
C TYR A 63 17.32 -2.70 10.53
N PRO A 64 17.98 -3.22 9.49
CA PRO A 64 19.11 -4.12 9.52
C PRO A 64 20.36 -3.37 10.05
N GLY A 65 21.39 -4.13 10.46
CA GLY A 65 22.66 -3.51 10.86
C GLY A 65 23.35 -2.78 9.70
N ALA A 66 24.43 -2.05 10.00
CA ALA A 66 25.15 -1.23 9.01
C ALA A 66 25.48 -2.00 7.71
N GLY A 67 25.08 -1.44 6.56
CA GLY A 67 25.28 -2.05 5.24
C GLY A 67 24.32 -3.19 4.91
N GLY A 68 23.35 -3.46 5.79
CA GLY A 68 22.37 -4.52 5.61
C GLY A 68 21.11 -4.04 4.89
N GLU A 69 20.39 -5.03 4.36
CA GLU A 69 19.09 -4.89 3.73
C GLU A 69 18.15 -5.93 4.31
N GLY A 70 16.85 -5.66 4.30
CA GLY A 70 15.82 -6.60 4.71
C GLY A 70 14.58 -6.46 3.85
N ASN A 71 14.05 -7.59 3.38
CA ASN A 71 12.75 -7.63 2.69
C ASN A 71 11.61 -7.88 3.71
N VAL A 72 10.36 -7.93 3.25
CA VAL A 72 9.17 -8.15 4.08
C VAL A 72 9.28 -9.40 4.95
N ALA A 73 9.82 -10.51 4.44
CA ALA A 73 10.03 -11.72 5.23
C ALA A 73 10.98 -11.48 6.42
N ASP A 74 12.08 -10.76 6.19
CA ASP A 74 13.06 -10.45 7.22
C ASP A 74 12.51 -9.44 8.23
N ILE A 75 11.79 -8.43 7.73
CA ILE A 75 11.07 -7.45 8.54
C ILE A 75 10.07 -8.16 9.46
N ASN A 76 9.24 -9.05 8.94
CA ASN A 76 8.22 -9.73 9.72
C ASN A 76 8.82 -10.64 10.81
N THR A 77 9.94 -11.30 10.53
CA THR A 77 10.61 -12.19 11.48
C THR A 77 11.43 -11.44 12.53
N ASN A 78 12.22 -10.44 12.13
CA ASN A 78 13.14 -9.71 13.02
C ASN A 78 12.44 -8.58 13.80
N LEU A 79 11.49 -7.88 13.17
CA LEU A 79 10.76 -6.77 13.79
C LEU A 79 9.37 -7.17 14.29
N ARG A 80 9.02 -8.47 14.20
CA ARG A 80 7.75 -9.04 14.67
C ARG A 80 6.52 -8.36 14.06
N LEU A 81 6.62 -8.04 12.78
CA LEU A 81 5.53 -7.44 12.00
C LEU A 81 4.81 -8.50 11.16
N ASN A 82 3.67 -8.09 10.60
CA ASN A 82 2.93 -8.89 9.62
C ASN A 82 2.50 -7.97 8.47
N LEU A 83 3.49 -7.51 7.72
CA LEU A 83 3.31 -6.77 6.46
C LEU A 83 3.09 -7.77 5.32
N SER A 84 2.25 -7.39 4.36
CA SER A 84 1.89 -8.21 3.20
C SER A 84 2.43 -7.60 1.90
N GLU A 85 3.04 -8.43 1.05
CA GLU A 85 3.58 -8.08 -0.27
C GLU A 85 2.54 -8.17 -1.40
N ASN A 86 1.26 -7.85 -1.12
CA ASN A 86 0.19 -7.98 -2.12
C ASN A 86 -0.03 -6.69 -2.95
N ASN A 87 0.09 -5.54 -2.29
CA ASN A 87 -0.11 -4.22 -2.91
C ASN A 87 1.17 -3.38 -2.85
N TRP A 88 1.96 -3.58 -1.80
CA TRP A 88 3.14 -2.79 -1.46
C TRP A 88 4.30 -3.73 -1.14
N ASP A 89 5.43 -3.47 -1.79
CA ASP A 89 6.70 -4.10 -1.47
C ASP A 89 7.42 -3.23 -0.42
N TYR A 90 7.68 -3.80 0.76
CA TYR A 90 8.37 -3.09 1.84
C TYR A 90 9.79 -3.59 1.96
N ASN A 91 10.74 -2.70 1.75
CA ASN A 91 12.15 -2.97 1.98
C ASN A 91 12.72 -2.01 3.01
N ILE A 92 13.77 -2.44 3.67
CA ILE A 92 14.54 -1.61 4.60
C ILE A 92 16.02 -1.74 4.29
N THR A 93 16.72 -0.62 4.29
CA THR A 93 18.16 -0.54 4.06
C THR A 93 18.81 0.30 5.15
N ALA A 94 20.02 -0.05 5.56
CA ALA A 94 20.78 0.70 6.55
C ALA A 94 22.14 1.09 5.99
N SER A 95 22.39 2.38 5.78
CA SER A 95 23.68 2.88 5.28
C SER A 95 24.74 3.04 6.37
N ALA A 96 24.34 2.99 7.65
CA ALA A 96 25.20 3.13 8.83
C ALA A 96 24.56 2.44 10.05
N ALA A 97 25.33 2.28 11.14
CA ALA A 97 24.95 1.49 12.32
C ALA A 97 23.67 1.96 13.04
N ASN A 98 23.31 3.23 12.92
CA ASN A 98 22.15 3.85 13.56
C ASN A 98 21.28 4.63 12.56
N SER A 99 21.28 4.21 11.29
CA SER A 99 20.42 4.79 10.27
C SER A 99 19.61 3.69 9.62
N PHE A 100 18.36 3.97 9.31
CA PHE A 100 17.57 3.10 8.45
C PHE A 100 16.77 3.94 7.47
N THR A 101 16.55 3.40 6.29
CA THR A 101 15.59 3.92 5.32
C THR A 101 14.69 2.76 4.94
N ALA A 102 13.42 2.88 5.30
CA ALA A 102 12.39 1.96 4.88
C ALA A 102 11.57 2.58 3.74
N VAL A 103 11.20 1.73 2.80
CA VAL A 103 10.57 2.11 1.55
C VAL A 103 9.38 1.19 1.32
N ALA A 104 8.24 1.77 0.93
CA ALA A 104 7.09 1.04 0.41
C ALA A 104 6.91 1.38 -1.06
N GLY A 105 7.24 0.45 -1.95
CA GLY A 105 7.04 0.57 -3.39
C GLY A 105 5.72 -0.06 -3.82
N ARG A 106 4.96 0.60 -4.72
CA ARG A 106 3.70 0.03 -5.21
C ARG A 106 4.00 -1.11 -6.19
N GLN A 107 3.41 -2.28 -5.97
CA GLN A 107 3.75 -3.47 -6.76
C GLN A 107 3.12 -3.50 -8.15
N ALA A 108 1.93 -2.92 -8.31
CA ALA A 108 1.21 -2.91 -9.59
C ALA A 108 0.15 -1.81 -9.66
N GLY A 109 -0.22 -1.44 -10.88
CA GLY A 109 -1.29 -0.50 -11.20
C GLY A 109 -0.79 0.78 -11.86
N ALA A 110 -1.65 1.79 -11.96
CA ALA A 110 -1.32 3.08 -12.58
C ALA A 110 -0.28 3.91 -11.80
N PHE A 111 0.10 3.45 -10.61
CA PHE A 111 1.04 4.09 -9.69
C PHE A 111 2.15 3.12 -9.27
N ASP A 112 2.54 2.15 -10.09
CA ASP A 112 3.64 1.21 -9.83
C ASP A 112 4.99 1.90 -9.53
N ALA A 113 5.20 3.11 -10.06
CA ALA A 113 6.35 3.94 -9.72
C ALA A 113 6.20 4.73 -8.40
N CYS A 114 5.05 4.68 -7.72
CA CYS A 114 4.84 5.39 -6.46
C CYS A 114 5.59 4.70 -5.32
N VAL A 115 6.36 5.52 -4.61
CA VAL A 115 7.21 5.07 -3.51
C VAL A 115 7.02 6.00 -2.32
N TYR A 116 6.75 5.42 -1.15
CA TYR A 116 6.77 6.11 0.13
C TYR A 116 8.04 5.75 0.89
N THR A 117 8.70 6.75 1.47
CA THR A 117 9.93 6.57 2.22
C THR A 117 9.78 7.07 3.65
N VAL A 118 10.36 6.35 4.60
CA VAL A 118 10.51 6.76 6.00
C VAL A 118 11.91 6.41 6.44
N SER A 119 12.56 7.27 7.21
CA SER A 119 13.93 7.04 7.68
C SER A 119 14.08 7.49 9.11
N ASP A 120 15.17 7.16 9.81
CA ASP A 120 15.40 7.59 11.19
C ASP A 120 15.15 9.10 11.41
N ALA A 121 15.56 9.96 10.47
CA ALA A 121 15.36 11.40 10.49
C ALA A 121 13.95 11.88 10.06
N ILE A 122 13.23 11.10 9.24
CA ILE A 122 11.93 11.46 8.68
C ILE A 122 10.83 10.66 9.40
N ALA A 123 10.07 11.33 10.26
CA ALA A 123 9.06 10.66 11.09
C ALA A 123 7.82 10.21 10.32
N ASP A 124 7.37 11.03 9.35
CA ASP A 124 6.20 10.76 8.54
C ASP A 124 6.58 10.25 7.16
N PRO A 125 5.94 9.18 6.64
CA PRO A 125 6.23 8.67 5.31
C PRO A 125 6.03 9.74 4.23
N THR A 126 7.07 9.99 3.44
CA THR A 126 7.04 10.98 2.36
C THR A 126 6.88 10.29 1.00
N PRO A 127 5.92 10.72 0.17
CA PRO A 127 5.77 10.21 -1.20
C PRO A 127 6.85 10.76 -2.15
N ASN A 128 7.15 10.00 -3.20
CA ASN A 128 7.86 10.51 -4.37
C ASN A 128 6.92 11.25 -5.35
N ALA A 129 7.49 11.82 -6.41
CA ALA A 129 6.74 12.58 -7.42
C ALA A 129 5.77 11.73 -8.27
N SER A 130 5.86 10.40 -8.19
CA SER A 130 5.01 9.46 -8.93
C SER A 130 3.74 9.07 -8.16
N CYS A 131 3.59 9.53 -6.92
CA CYS A 131 2.42 9.26 -6.09
C CYS A 131 1.29 10.30 -6.33
N PRO A 132 0.02 9.90 -6.18
CA PRO A 132 -1.14 10.78 -6.31
C PRO A 132 -1.36 11.73 -5.13
#